data_AF-A0A1I2RS24-F1
#
_entry.id   AF-A0A1I2RS24-F1
#
_cell.length_a   1.000
_cell.length_b   1.000
_cell.length_c   1.000
_cell.angle_alpha   90.00
_cell.angle_beta   90.00
_cell.angle_gamma   90.00
#
_symmetry.space_group_name_H-M   'P 1'
#
loop_
_entity.id
_entity.type
_entity.pdbx_description
1 polymer ?
#
loop_
_entity_poly.entity_id
_entity_poly.type
_entity_poly.pdbx_seq_one_letter_code
_entity_poly.pdbx_strand_id
1 'polypeptide(L)' 'MPKPYYTSQDEKFTLFSGDCVELLPKLNVKADLVFADLPYFLGSYGFMMG' A
#
# COMPACT_ATOMS: atom_id res chain seq x y z
N MET A 1 4.77 -0.31 15.66
CA MET A 1 3.75 0.15 14.70
C MET A 1 4.22 1.45 14.07
N PRO A 2 4.15 1.60 12.74
CA PRO A 2 4.52 2.85 12.05
C PRO A 2 3.63 4.02 12.50
N LYS A 3 4.15 5.25 12.48
CA LYS A 3 3.38 6.44 12.86
C LYS A 3 2.37 6.76 11.75
N PRO A 4 1.07 6.96 12.08
CA PRO A 4 0.09 7.45 11.11
C PRO A 4 0.53 8.77 10.48
N TYR A 5 0.35 8.89 9.17
CA TYR A 5 0.48 10.17 8.48
C TYR A 5 -0.77 11.03 8.71
N TYR A 6 -1.93 10.38 8.65
CA TYR A 6 -3.23 11.00 8.87
C TYR A 6 -4.23 9.97 9.35
N THR A 7 -5.07 10.34 10.29
CA THR A 7 -6.26 9.57 10.69
C THR A 7 -7.47 10.44 10.41
N SER A 8 -8.50 9.87 9.78
CA SER A 8 -9.71 10.62 9.47
C SER A 8 -10.41 11.09 10.74
N GLN A 9 -11.09 12.24 10.69
CA GLN A 9 -11.79 12.79 11.86
C GLN A 9 -12.88 11.86 12.40
N ASP A 10 -13.45 11.04 11.52
CA ASP A 10 -14.45 10.03 11.86
C ASP A 10 -13.85 8.65 12.18
N GLU A 11 -12.51 8.56 12.26
CA GLU A 11 -11.71 7.37 12.58
C GLU A 11 -11.94 6.16 11.66
N LYS A 12 -12.62 6.34 10.52
CA LYS A 12 -12.88 5.26 9.56
C LYS A 12 -11.64 4.78 8.82
N PHE A 13 -10.63 5.63 8.67
CA PHE A 13 -9.40 5.21 8.00
C PHE A 13 -8.16 5.90 8.58
N THR A 14 -7.03 5.22 8.42
CA THR A 14 -5.70 5.74 8.74
C THR A 14 -4.79 5.60 7.53
N LEU A 15 -4.17 6.69 7.12
CA LEU A 15 -3.18 6.73 6.06
C LEU A 15 -1.78 6.61 6.64
N PHE A 16 -0.99 5.73 6.04
CA PHE A 16 0.44 5.61 6.28
C PHE A 16 1.17 6.02 4.99
N SER A 17 2.30 6.71 5.15
CA SER A 17 3.12 7.18 4.02
C SER A 17 4.48 6.48 4.05
N GLY A 18 4.92 5.96 2.90
CA GLY A 18 6.16 5.21 2.72
C GLY A 18 6.02 4.02 1.78
N ASP A 19 7.05 3.20 1.69
CA ASP A 19 7.05 1.96 0.89
C ASP A 19 6.11 0.91 1.53
N CYS A 20 5.14 0.42 0.77
CA CYS A 20 4.18 -0.56 1.24
C CYS A 20 4.84 -1.92 1.58
N VAL A 21 5.94 -2.29 0.91
CA VAL A 21 6.68 -3.53 1.18
C VAL A 21 7.31 -3.48 2.58
N GLU A 22 7.79 -2.31 3.01
CA GLU A 22 8.34 -2.13 4.35
C GLU A 22 7.28 -1.88 5.42
N LEU A 23 6.17 -1.25 5.05
CA LEU A 23 5.12 -0.84 6.00
C LEU A 23 4.16 -1.98 6.34
N LEU A 24 3.69 -2.74 5.35
CA LEU A 24 2.67 -3.77 5.55
C LEU A 24 3.06 -4.81 6.61
N PRO A 25 4.31 -5.35 6.67
CA PRO A 25 4.70 -6.29 7.72
C PRO A 25 4.73 -5.68 9.13
N LYS A 26 4.84 -4.35 9.24
CA LYS A 26 4.87 -3.63 10.53
C LYS A 26 3.46 -3.26 11.01
N LEU A 27 2.46 -3.39 10.16
CA LEU A 27 1.05 -3.20 10.50
C LEU A 27 0.50 -4.51 11.06
N ASN A 28 0.15 -4.51 12.35
CA ASN A 28 -0.52 -5.65 12.97
C ASN A 28 -2.02 -5.63 12.66
N VAL A 29 -2.36 -5.79 11.39
CA VAL A 29 -3.75 -5.75 10.89
C VAL A 29 -4.16 -7.11 10.35
N LYS A 30 -5.38 -7.53 10.68
CA LYS A 30 -6.06 -8.63 9.99
C LYS A 30 -7.03 -8.00 9.01
N ALA A 31 -6.81 -8.23 7.72
CA ALA A 31 -7.67 -7.72 6.67
C ALA A 31 -8.48 -8.87 6.08
N ASP A 32 -9.80 -8.70 5.98
CA ASP A 32 -10.67 -9.63 5.26
C ASP A 32 -10.65 -9.37 3.74
N LEU A 33 -10.31 -8.14 3.35
CA LEU A 33 -10.18 -7.70 1.96
C LEU A 33 -9.01 -6.72 1.83
N VAL A 34 -8.14 -6.97 0.84
CA VAL A 34 -7.11 -6.02 0.42
C VAL A 34 -7.47 -5.53 -0.97
N PHE A 35 -7.61 -4.21 -1.12
CA PHE A 35 -7.79 -3.57 -2.41
C PHE A 35 -6.47 -2.95 -2.84
N ALA A 36 -5.95 -3.37 -3.99
CA ALA A 36 -4.76 -2.81 -4.60
C ALA A 36 -4.95 -2.81 -6.12
N ASP A 37 -4.80 -1.64 -6.72
CA ASP A 37 -4.70 -1.52 -8.18
C ASP A 37 -3.24 -1.72 -8.56
N LEU A 38 -2.86 -2.99 -8.74
CA LEU A 38 -1.49 -3.36 -9.07
C LEU A 38 -1.13 -2.81 -10.46
N PRO A 39 0.16 -2.49 -10.73
CA PRO A 39 0.56 -2.14 -12.08
C PRO A 39 0.22 -3.31 -13.01
N TYR A 40 -0.75 -3.10 -13.89
CA TYR A 40 -1.04 -4.02 -14.97
C TYR A 40 0.19 -4.04 -15.86
N PHE A 41 1.06 -5.04 -15.69
CA PHE A 41 2.09 -5.37 -16.66
C PHE A 41 1.39 -5.89 -17.91
N LEU A 42 0.79 -4.99 -18.68
CA LEU A 42 0.30 -5.23 -20.02
C LEU A 42 1.55 -5.39 -20.88
N GLY A 43 1.88 -6.65 -21.17
CA GLY A 43 3.08 -7.06 -21.89
C GLY A 43 3.23 -6.35 -23.23
N SER A 44 4.31 -5.57 -23.35
CA SER A 44 5.15 -5.37 -24.55
C SER A 44 6.09 -4.15 -24.41
N TYR A 45 5.86 -3.25 -23.43
CA TYR A 45 6.69 -2.04 -23.25
C TYR A 45 7.63 -2.05 -22.03
N GLY A 46 7.56 -3.05 -21.15
CA GLY A 46 8.28 -3.05 -19.87
C GLY A 46 9.70 -3.62 -19.87
N PHE A 47 10.17 -4.23 -20.97
CA PHE A 47 11.53 -4.77 -21.12
C PHE A 47 12.18 -4.20 -22.39
N MET A 48 12.55 -2.93 -22.36
CA MET A 48 13.71 -2.46 -23.13
C MET A 48 14.70 -1.86 -22.15
N MET A 49 15.41 -2.76 -21.47
CA MET A 49 16.73 -2.45 -20.93
C MET A 49 17.70 -2.47 -22.10
N GLY A 50 18.15 -1.29 -22.50
CA GLY A 50 19.33 -1.04 -23.33
C GLY A 50 20.21 -0.04 -22.61
#